data_AF-A0A932G665-F1
#
_entry.id   AF-A0A932G665-F1
#
_cell.length_a   1.000
_cell.length_b   1.000
_cell.length_c   1.000
_cell.angle_alpha   90.00
_cell.angle_beta   90.00
_cell.angle_gamma   90.00
#
_symmetry.space_group_name_H-M   'P 1'
#
loop_
_entity.id
_entity.type
_entity.pdbx_description
1 polymer ?
#
loop_
_entity_poly.entity_id
_entity_poly.type
_entity_poly.pdbx_seq_one_letter_code
_entity_poly.pdbx_strand_id
1 'polypeptide(L)'
;MRARCLLSGAGCFVVLIGGVAGCQQSFDDGLFVICQSPIEARAEVDPAGDPAANAAAASRWIASQVDNQEARAFSASLAPLPPDEKAAHVREAATRIGLDRCPVADVWEPADINSATGTPRGRQARQLAVVDP
;
A
#
# COMPACT_ATOMS: atom_id res chain seq x y z
N MET A 1 16.83 18.12 8.00
CA MET A 1 16.13 19.40 7.78
C MET A 1 15.84 19.56 6.30
N ARG A 2 14.60 19.31 5.87
CA ARG A 2 14.14 19.68 4.52
C ARG A 2 12.70 20.16 4.63
N ALA A 3 12.53 21.48 4.70
CA ALA A 3 11.28 22.14 4.36
C ALA A 3 11.21 22.21 2.83
N ARG A 4 10.22 21.57 2.22
CA ARG A 4 9.87 21.80 0.82
C ARG A 4 8.36 21.89 0.68
N CYS A 5 7.83 23.06 1.01
CA CYS A 5 6.61 23.58 0.41
C CYS A 5 6.96 23.98 -1.03
N LEU A 6 6.70 23.10 -2.00
CA LEU A 6 6.70 23.51 -3.41
C LEU A 6 5.27 23.89 -3.78
N LEU A 7 5.05 25.20 -3.82
CA LEU A 7 3.90 25.87 -4.42
C LEU A 7 3.53 25.17 -5.75
N SER A 8 2.36 24.56 -5.81
CA SER A 8 1.69 24.26 -7.07
C SER A 8 0.23 24.69 -6.97
N GLY A 9 -0.08 25.79 -7.65
CA GLY A 9 -1.43 26.15 -8.09
C GLY A 9 -2.35 26.79 -7.06
N ALA A 10 -2.51 28.11 -7.19
CA ALA A 10 -3.57 28.97 -6.64
C ALA A 10 -3.41 29.45 -5.18
N GLY A 11 -2.77 30.62 -5.03
CA GLY A 11 -3.12 31.59 -4.00
C GLY A 11 -2.63 31.30 -2.58
N CYS A 12 -1.32 31.21 -2.37
CA CYS A 12 -0.75 31.21 -1.01
C CYS A 12 -0.68 32.67 -0.49
N PHE A 13 -1.73 33.10 0.21
CA PHE A 13 -1.73 34.34 0.99
C PHE A 13 -0.81 34.15 2.21
N VAL A 14 0.32 34.86 2.23
CA VAL A 14 1.25 34.85 3.36
C VAL A 14 0.66 35.75 4.46
N VAL A 15 -0.01 35.16 5.44
CA VAL A 15 -0.38 35.85 6.70
C VAL A 15 0.81 35.77 7.65
N LEU A 16 1.58 36.86 7.72
CA LEU A 16 2.64 37.08 8.71
C LEU A 16 2.03 37.41 10.08
N ILE A 17 1.48 36.40 10.77
CA ILE A 17 1.19 36.50 12.20
C ILE A 17 1.71 35.25 12.90
N GLY A 18 2.91 35.33 13.46
CA GLY A 18 3.26 34.79 14.78
C GLY A 18 2.95 33.32 15.12
N GLY A 19 2.84 32.42 14.15
CA GLY A 19 2.71 30.99 14.38
C GLY A 19 3.34 30.23 13.23
N VAL A 20 4.29 29.34 13.54
CA VAL A 20 4.74 28.32 12.59
C VAL A 20 3.55 27.42 12.28
N ALA A 21 2.69 27.85 11.36
CA ALA A 21 1.69 27.01 10.73
C ALA A 21 2.44 25.94 9.95
N GLY A 22 2.87 24.88 10.65
CA GLY A 22 3.35 23.68 10.01
C GLY A 22 2.27 23.25 9.04
N CYS A 23 2.61 23.17 7.76
CA CYS A 23 1.71 22.66 6.73
C CYS A 23 1.27 21.27 7.19
N GLN A 24 0.06 21.17 7.73
CA GLN A 24 -0.49 19.92 8.20
C GLN A 24 -0.79 19.12 6.93
N GLN A 25 -0.05 18.02 6.74
CA GLN A 25 -0.23 17.14 5.59
C GLN A 25 -1.70 16.74 5.49
N SER A 26 -2.28 16.81 4.28
CA SER A 26 -3.65 16.35 4.05
C SER A 26 -3.72 14.81 4.07
N PHE A 27 -4.92 14.25 4.20
CA PHE A 27 -5.11 12.80 4.05
C PHE A 27 -4.65 12.33 2.67
N ASP A 28 -5.02 13.06 1.62
CA ASP A 28 -4.70 12.75 0.23
C ASP A 28 -3.18 12.72 -0.02
N ASP A 29 -2.44 13.70 0.52
CA ASP A 29 -0.98 13.73 0.47
C ASP A 29 -0.36 12.54 1.21
N GLY A 30 -0.90 12.20 2.38
CA GLY A 30 -0.44 11.06 3.17
C GLY A 30 -0.70 9.73 2.45
N LEU A 31 -1.87 9.58 1.82
CA LEU A 31 -2.23 8.40 1.05
C LEU A 31 -1.40 8.26 -0.23
N PHE A 32 -1.11 9.38 -0.89
CA PHE A 32 -0.19 9.41 -2.03
C PHE A 32 1.20 8.90 -1.63
N VAL A 33 1.74 9.35 -0.50
CA VAL A 33 3.00 8.86 0.06
C VAL A 33 2.95 7.35 0.31
N ILE A 34 1.87 6.84 0.93
CA ILE A 34 1.69 5.39 1.16
C ILE A 34 1.76 4.63 -0.18
N CYS A 35 1.06 5.12 -1.21
CA CYS A 35 1.05 4.50 -2.54
C CYS A 35 2.42 4.50 -3.23
N GLN A 36 3.24 5.53 -3.01
CA GLN A 36 4.58 5.64 -3.61
C GLN A 36 5.68 4.91 -2.83
N SER A 37 5.40 4.47 -1.60
CA SER A 37 6.38 3.79 -0.76
C SER A 37 7.14 2.63 -1.42
N PRO A 38 6.56 1.77 -2.28
CA PRO A 38 7.31 0.69 -2.91
C PRO A 38 8.23 1.17 -4.03
N ILE A 39 8.10 2.40 -4.50
CA ILE A 39 8.96 3.01 -5.52
C ILE A 39 10.10 3.76 -4.83
N GLU A 40 9.75 4.60 -3.85
CA GLU A 40 10.71 5.45 -3.14
C GLU A 40 11.58 4.64 -2.18
N ALA A 41 11.01 3.66 -1.48
CA ALA A 41 11.78 2.78 -0.60
C ALA A 41 12.70 1.81 -1.36
N ARG A 42 12.56 1.64 -2.70
CA ARG A 42 13.49 0.80 -3.50
C ARG A 42 14.93 1.25 -3.40
N ALA A 43 15.18 2.53 -3.14
CA ALA A 43 16.54 3.01 -2.91
C ALA A 43 17.17 2.43 -1.64
N GLU A 44 16.36 2.02 -0.67
CA GLU A 44 16.76 1.42 0.61
C GLU A 44 16.49 -0.10 0.68
N VAL A 45 15.82 -0.64 -0.33
CA VAL A 45 15.31 -2.01 -0.35
C VAL A 45 16.05 -2.82 -1.41
N ASP A 46 16.70 -3.90 -0.99
CA ASP A 46 17.30 -4.87 -1.91
C ASP A 46 16.18 -5.73 -2.54
N PRO A 47 15.94 -5.65 -3.86
CA PRO A 47 14.89 -6.43 -4.51
C PRO A 47 15.18 -7.94 -4.49
N ALA A 48 16.43 -8.37 -4.28
CA ALA A 48 16.81 -9.76 -4.06
C ALA A 48 16.88 -10.13 -2.56
N GLY A 49 16.63 -9.16 -1.68
CA GLY A 49 16.70 -9.31 -0.23
C GLY A 49 15.47 -10.00 0.38
N ASP A 50 15.50 -10.12 1.71
CA ASP A 50 14.41 -10.71 2.49
C ASP A 50 13.12 -9.88 2.36
N PRO A 51 11.99 -10.46 1.90
CA PRO A 51 10.72 -9.73 1.77
C PRO A 51 10.24 -9.13 3.09
N ALA A 52 10.54 -9.75 4.23
CA ALA A 52 10.17 -9.20 5.54
C ALA A 52 10.96 -7.92 5.85
N ALA A 53 12.27 -7.91 5.55
CA ALA A 53 13.12 -6.72 5.70
C ALA A 53 12.65 -5.59 4.78
N ASN A 54 12.25 -5.93 3.56
CA ASN A 54 11.75 -4.97 2.56
C ASN A 54 10.42 -4.32 3.00
N ALA A 55 9.49 -5.12 3.54
CA ALA A 55 8.25 -4.62 4.11
C ALA A 55 8.50 -3.70 5.32
N ALA A 56 9.47 -4.05 6.17
CA ALA A 56 9.86 -3.23 7.32
C ALA A 56 10.50 -1.89 6.89
N ALA A 57 11.34 -1.89 5.86
CA ALA A 57 11.94 -0.68 5.30
C ALA A 57 10.87 0.26 4.72
N ALA A 58 9.94 -0.25 3.90
CA ALA A 58 8.82 0.52 3.39
C ALA A 58 7.96 1.11 4.52
N SER A 59 7.65 0.32 5.55
CA SER A 59 6.88 0.78 6.71
C SER A 59 7.59 1.91 7.47
N ARG A 60 8.91 1.80 7.67
CA ARG A 60 9.72 2.87 8.31
C ARG A 60 9.74 4.14 7.46
N TRP A 61 9.88 4.00 6.15
CA TRP A 61 9.84 5.12 5.22
C TRP A 61 8.49 5.84 5.28
N ILE A 62 7.37 5.10 5.20
CA ILE A 62 6.02 5.67 5.34
C ILE A 62 5.88 6.42 6.67
N ALA A 63 6.29 5.81 7.78
CA ALA A 63 6.21 6.44 9.09
C ALA A 63 7.01 7.74 9.21
N SER A 64 8.08 7.89 8.41
CA SER A 64 8.90 9.11 8.35
C SER A 64 8.33 10.22 7.45
N GLN A 65 7.44 9.88 6.53
CA GLN A 65 6.90 10.80 5.51
C GLN A 65 5.42 11.15 5.75
N VAL A 66 4.67 10.28 6.45
CA VAL A 66 3.26 10.51 6.78
C VAL A 66 3.17 11.12 8.17
N ASP A 67 2.82 12.40 8.24
CA ASP A 67 2.54 13.14 9.47
C ASP A 67 1.04 13.24 9.77
N ASN A 68 0.20 13.06 8.77
CA ASN A 68 -1.25 13.10 8.92
C ASN A 68 -1.77 11.92 9.77
N GLN A 69 -2.52 12.23 10.83
CA GLN A 69 -3.04 11.21 11.76
C GLN A 69 -4.05 10.26 11.10
N GLU A 70 -4.88 10.77 10.18
CA GLU A 70 -5.88 9.97 9.46
C GLU A 70 -5.22 8.97 8.51
N ALA A 71 -4.19 9.39 7.77
CA ALA A 71 -3.40 8.50 6.92
C ALA A 71 -2.64 7.44 7.76
N ARG A 72 -2.14 7.81 8.94
CA ARG A 72 -1.55 6.85 9.90
C ARG A 72 -2.60 5.85 10.42
N ALA A 73 -3.79 6.32 10.78
CA ALA A 73 -4.88 5.48 11.24
C ALA A 73 -5.35 4.52 10.13
N PHE A 74 -5.42 5.00 8.89
CA PHE A 74 -5.70 4.19 7.73
C PHE A 74 -4.65 3.10 7.56
N SER A 75 -3.35 3.45 7.55
CA SER A 75 -2.27 2.44 7.48
C SER A 75 -2.34 1.42 8.61
N ALA A 76 -2.63 1.85 9.85
CA ALA A 76 -2.80 0.96 10.99
C ALA A 76 -4.01 0.01 10.83
N SER A 77 -5.11 0.48 10.25
CA SER A 77 -6.30 -0.35 9.97
C SER A 77 -6.06 -1.45 8.94
N LEU A 78 -5.07 -1.28 8.06
CA LEU A 78 -4.66 -2.30 7.09
C LEU A 78 -3.82 -3.40 7.73
N ALA A 79 -3.15 -3.15 8.86
CA ALA A 79 -2.25 -4.13 9.49
C ALA A 79 -2.90 -5.51 9.76
N PRO A 80 -4.12 -5.60 10.35
CA PRO A 80 -4.75 -6.88 10.68
C PRO A 80 -5.40 -7.60 9.49
N LEU A 81 -5.58 -6.94 8.35
CA LEU A 81 -6.29 -7.50 7.20
C LEU A 81 -5.45 -8.56 6.46
N PRO A 82 -6.08 -9.49 5.72
CA PRO A 82 -5.34 -10.34 4.79
C PRO A 82 -4.87 -9.53 3.55
N PRO A 83 -3.82 -9.99 2.83
CA PRO A 83 -3.17 -9.19 1.78
C PRO A 83 -4.10 -8.73 0.64
N ASP A 84 -5.04 -9.58 0.23
CA ASP A 84 -6.06 -9.29 -0.78
C ASP A 84 -7.01 -8.18 -0.34
N GLU A 85 -7.51 -8.24 0.90
CA GLU A 85 -8.34 -7.17 1.46
C GLU A 85 -7.55 -5.86 1.62
N LYS A 86 -6.26 -5.91 2.01
CA LYS A 86 -5.41 -4.71 2.05
C LYS A 86 -5.30 -4.05 0.68
N ALA A 87 -5.04 -4.84 -0.36
CA ALA A 87 -4.94 -4.34 -1.72
C ALA A 87 -6.25 -3.69 -2.18
N ALA A 88 -7.40 -4.32 -1.89
CA ALA A 88 -8.72 -3.78 -2.20
C ALA A 88 -8.99 -2.44 -1.49
N HIS A 89 -8.77 -2.38 -0.17
CA HIS A 89 -8.98 -1.16 0.62
C HIS A 89 -8.09 0.00 0.17
N VAL A 90 -6.83 -0.28 -0.19
CA VAL A 90 -5.93 0.74 -0.69
C VAL A 90 -6.31 1.22 -2.08
N ARG A 91 -6.72 0.33 -2.99
CA ARG A 91 -7.23 0.74 -4.31
C ARG A 91 -8.48 1.60 -4.20
N GLU A 92 -9.40 1.23 -3.32
CA GLU A 92 -10.60 2.02 -3.03
C GLU A 92 -10.22 3.42 -2.53
N ALA A 93 -9.35 3.50 -1.51
CA ALA A 93 -8.90 4.76 -0.96
C ALA A 93 -8.19 5.62 -2.00
N ALA A 94 -7.30 5.04 -2.81
CA ALA A 94 -6.59 5.71 -3.89
C ALA A 94 -7.57 6.27 -4.95
N THR A 95 -8.59 5.50 -5.31
CA THR A 95 -9.63 5.93 -6.25
C THR A 95 -10.41 7.13 -5.70
N ARG A 96 -10.73 7.14 -4.39
CA ARG A 96 -11.45 8.27 -3.75
C ARG A 96 -10.69 9.59 -3.84
N ILE A 97 -9.35 9.55 -3.82
CA ILE A 97 -8.50 10.74 -3.95
C ILE A 97 -8.07 11.02 -5.40
N GLY A 98 -8.64 10.30 -6.38
CA GLY A 98 -8.38 10.51 -7.80
C GLY A 98 -7.06 9.92 -8.31
N LEU A 99 -6.46 8.98 -7.58
CA LEU A 99 -5.31 8.22 -8.08
C LEU A 99 -5.78 7.03 -8.90
N ASP A 100 -5.31 6.94 -10.14
CA ASP A 100 -5.66 5.83 -11.05
C ASP A 100 -5.14 4.48 -10.54
N ARG A 101 -3.98 4.49 -9.85
CA ARG A 101 -3.28 3.28 -9.39
C ARG A 101 -2.50 3.54 -8.11
N CYS A 102 -2.36 2.49 -7.31
CA CYS A 102 -1.55 2.50 -6.09
C CYS A 102 -0.59 1.30 -6.10
N PRO A 103 0.70 1.49 -6.47
CA PRO A 103 1.66 0.41 -6.63
C PRO A 103 1.81 -0.54 -5.43
N VAL A 104 1.54 -0.05 -4.21
CA VAL A 104 1.59 -0.88 -3.00
C VAL A 104 0.52 -1.98 -3.01
N ALA A 105 -0.64 -1.72 -3.62
CA ALA A 105 -1.71 -2.72 -3.73
C ALA A 105 -1.28 -3.87 -4.65
N ASP A 106 -0.50 -3.58 -5.69
CA ASP A 106 -0.01 -4.58 -6.64
C ASP A 106 1.07 -5.49 -6.01
N VAL A 107 1.78 -5.00 -4.99
CA VAL A 107 2.75 -5.80 -4.22
C VAL A 107 2.06 -6.74 -3.22
N TRP A 108 0.90 -6.34 -2.69
CA TRP A 108 0.14 -7.13 -1.72
C TRP A 108 -0.82 -8.12 -2.34
N GLU A 109 -1.06 -8.04 -3.65
CA GLU A 109 -1.77 -9.07 -4.38
C GLU A 109 -0.78 -10.21 -4.68
N PRO A 110 -0.72 -11.27 -3.86
CA PRO A 110 0.09 -12.45 -4.17
C PRO A 110 -0.22 -12.94 -5.58
N ALA A 111 0.81 -13.17 -6.38
CA ALA A 111 0.67 -13.75 -7.73
C ALA A 111 0.09 -15.19 -7.70
N ASP A 112 -0.06 -15.77 -6.51
CA ASP A 112 -0.14 -17.21 -6.32
C ASP A 112 -1.47 -17.70 -5.72
N ILE A 113 -2.36 -16.86 -5.16
CA ILE A 113 -3.69 -17.36 -4.72
C ILE A 113 -4.60 -17.71 -5.90
N ASN A 114 -4.38 -17.12 -7.08
CA ASN A 114 -5.00 -17.59 -8.32
C ASN A 114 -4.34 -18.88 -8.87
N SER A 115 -3.19 -19.29 -8.33
CA SER A 115 -2.50 -20.54 -8.69
C SER A 115 -2.71 -21.67 -7.66
N ALA A 116 -2.97 -21.34 -6.39
CA ALA A 116 -3.09 -22.31 -5.29
C ALA A 116 -4.52 -22.83 -5.03
N THR A 117 -5.57 -22.21 -5.57
CA THR A 117 -6.88 -22.90 -5.76
C THR A 117 -6.90 -23.77 -7.01
N GLY A 118 -5.73 -24.32 -7.38
CA GLY A 118 -5.64 -25.70 -7.84
C GLY A 118 -6.10 -26.68 -6.74
N THR A 119 -7.34 -26.54 -6.26
CA THR A 119 -8.11 -27.73 -5.96
C THR A 119 -8.30 -28.39 -7.33
N PRO A 120 -7.70 -29.54 -7.63
CA PRO A 120 -8.20 -30.36 -8.73
C PRO A 120 -9.65 -30.70 -8.37
N ARG A 121 -10.61 -29.88 -8.79
CA ARG A 121 -12.03 -30.21 -8.74
C ARG A 121 -12.21 -31.43 -9.63
N GLY A 122 -12.20 -32.60 -9.00
CA GLY A 122 -12.92 -33.77 -9.46
C GLY A 122 -12.35 -34.53 -10.66
N ARG A 123 -11.08 -34.97 -10.61
CA ARG A 123 -10.60 -36.00 -11.57
C ARG A 123 -9.84 -37.19 -10.96
N GLN A 124 -10.12 -37.55 -9.70
CA GLN A 124 -9.58 -38.78 -9.08
C GLN A 124 -10.62 -39.57 -8.25
N ALA A 125 -11.85 -39.70 -8.73
CA ALA A 125 -12.86 -40.57 -8.08
C ALA A 125 -13.62 -41.50 -9.04
N ARG A 126 -13.01 -41.92 -10.16
CA ARG A 126 -13.61 -42.89 -11.10
C ARG A 126 -12.62 -43.90 -11.72
N GLN A 127 -11.57 -44.29 -10.99
CA GLN A 127 -10.80 -45.49 -11.32
C GLN A 127 -10.76 -46.42 -10.11
N LEU A 128 -11.90 -47.01 -9.76
CA LEU A 128 -11.92 -48.22 -8.91
C LEU A 128 -13.28 -48.93 -9.05
N ALA A 129 -13.53 -49.54 -10.21
CA ALA A 129 -14.53 -50.60 -10.38
C ALA A 129 -14.40 -51.22 -11.79
N VAL A 130 -13.29 -51.92 -12.03
CA VAL A 130 -13.27 -53.04 -12.98
C VAL A 130 -12.89 -54.24 -12.13
N VAL A 131 -13.90 -54.97 -11.66
CA VAL A 131 -13.76 -56.33 -11.15
C VAL A 131 -14.84 -57.14 -11.85
N ASP A 132 -14.40 -57.83 -12.91
CA ASP A 132 -15.07 -58.96 -13.56
C ASP A 132 -15.52 -60.01 -12.54
N PRO A 133 -16.66 -60.66 -12.82
CA PRO A 133 -16.68 -62.12 -12.85
C PRO A 133 -17.07 -62.71 -14.21
#